data_AF-A0A8T2MQ16-F1
#
_entry.id   AF-A0A8T2MQ16-F1
#
_cell.length_a   1.000
_cell.length_b   1.000
_cell.length_c   1.000
_cell.angle_alpha   90.00
_cell.angle_beta   90.00
_cell.angle_gamma   90.00
#
_symmetry.space_group_name_H-M   'P 1'
#
loop_
_entity.id
_entity.type
_entity.pdbx_description
1 polymer ?
#
loop_
_entity_poly.entity_id
_entity_poly.type
_entity_poly.pdbx_seq_one_letter_code
_entity_poly.pdbx_strand_id
1 'polypeptide(L)'
;MIGQATIYIRPLQQDLPLDSEGAHRASGPVISCLTCQRGVLFSEMKVHRDICIGTSVQESDRDGEESHGEAYVREPDVVSESFPVRPESAGTSVASAVVVTDSEEFEHRASDCEWGLIENPAQASKVFKESLLMEHASGKPLKLKMDMRDTEEDRERALLSFYKQQREWACPLQCALDGDAAVGQGVVRYFLTTIISKLQFGFSLNLGGTGRTLLFEGQPDHLVPATSEALIESNLFQVAGRMLAHSFLHDGPCVTGLSPAIIHVLFNGDPEIATIVTEDCPDLHIRSIIEMLETEELTQEQEDTVSNLSMSWDLPAVTKTNRRWLQNKLLVHAVIGRAKRQIKQLRKGLKDVMVWPFLISRPDVVPLLFPRTGEMLYTPQLLLEKIIWPVGDSDDDDDDEFDVETTCRITGFLRLFIETASPRKLAELLKFWVGWELLPCELKVELSRGSFPTSTTCFETLKLPVHFKTYTDFEAAIVASINSTNTGFGLV
;
A
#
# COMPACT_ATOMS: atom_id res chain seq x y z
N MET A 1 0.17 -5.21 -51.63
CA MET A 1 0.25 -3.92 -50.89
C MET A 1 0.64 -4.26 -49.47
N ILE A 2 1.88 -3.95 -49.11
CA ILE A 2 2.55 -4.36 -47.87
C ILE A 2 2.32 -3.24 -46.84
N GLY A 3 1.74 -3.57 -45.69
CA GLY A 3 1.44 -2.64 -44.61
C GLY A 3 2.72 -2.18 -43.91
N GLN A 4 2.88 -0.87 -43.76
CA GLN A 4 3.96 -0.26 -42.99
C GLN A 4 3.74 -0.53 -41.49
N ALA A 5 4.67 -1.24 -40.87
CA ALA A 5 4.79 -1.32 -39.43
C ALA A 5 5.58 -0.11 -38.92
N THR A 6 4.95 0.70 -38.06
CA THR A 6 5.61 1.83 -37.38
C THR A 6 6.39 1.28 -36.19
N ILE A 7 7.71 1.25 -36.29
CA ILE A 7 8.62 0.88 -35.20
C ILE A 7 8.95 2.14 -34.39
N TYR A 8 8.63 2.16 -33.10
CA TYR A 8 9.10 3.18 -32.17
C TYR A 8 10.45 2.77 -31.60
N ILE A 9 11.53 3.34 -32.12
CA ILE A 9 12.88 3.23 -31.55
C ILE A 9 13.07 4.39 -30.57
N ARG A 10 13.31 4.08 -29.29
CA ARG A 10 13.75 5.07 -28.29
C ARG A 10 15.08 5.69 -28.75
N PRO A 11 15.26 7.02 -28.73
CA PRO A 11 16.58 7.60 -28.93
C PRO A 11 17.49 7.16 -27.77
N LEU A 12 18.60 6.50 -28.09
CA LEU A 12 19.72 6.36 -27.16
C LEU A 12 20.20 7.76 -26.79
N GLN A 13 20.18 8.09 -25.49
CA GLN A 13 20.72 9.35 -24.99
C GLN A 13 22.18 9.48 -25.44
N GLN A 14 22.46 10.57 -26.14
CA GLN A 14 23.81 10.96 -26.50
C GLN A 14 24.48 11.56 -25.25
N ASP A 15 25.64 11.02 -24.86
CA ASP A 15 26.44 11.60 -23.78
C ASP A 15 26.76 13.06 -24.09
N LEU A 16 26.36 13.96 -23.18
CA LEU A 16 26.64 15.38 -23.26
C LEU A 16 28.16 15.60 -23.09
N PRO A 17 28.85 16.26 -24.03
CA PRO A 17 30.25 16.62 -23.86
C PRO A 17 30.34 17.75 -22.83
N LEU A 18 30.91 17.44 -21.67
CA LEU A 18 31.29 18.41 -20.66
C LEU A 18 32.65 19.01 -21.05
N ASP A 19 32.64 20.03 -21.89
CA ASP A 19 33.75 20.99 -21.99
C ASP A 19 33.29 22.27 -22.70
N SER A 20 33.07 23.34 -21.92
CA SER A 20 33.49 24.68 -22.35
C SER A 20 33.62 25.61 -21.15
N GLU A 21 34.85 26.04 -20.90
CA GLU A 21 35.20 27.15 -20.03
C GLU A 21 34.46 28.44 -20.43
N GLY A 22 33.80 29.07 -19.47
CA GLY A 22 33.17 30.37 -19.61
C GLY A 22 33.11 31.06 -18.25
N ALA A 23 34.04 31.99 -18.02
CA ALA A 23 34.18 32.77 -16.80
C ALA A 23 32.94 33.65 -16.55
N HIS A 24 31.94 33.09 -15.86
CA HIS A 24 30.88 33.86 -15.22
C HIS A 24 31.07 33.81 -13.71
N ARG A 25 31.26 34.97 -13.08
CA ARG A 25 31.33 35.13 -11.62
C ARG A 25 30.05 34.54 -11.02
N ALA A 26 30.18 33.46 -10.25
CA ALA A 26 29.08 32.81 -9.57
C ALA A 26 28.50 33.73 -8.49
N SER A 27 27.35 34.35 -8.76
CA SER A 27 26.56 35.07 -7.76
C SER A 27 25.50 34.12 -7.20
N GLY A 28 25.94 33.14 -6.41
CA GLY A 28 25.05 32.24 -5.66
C GLY A 28 24.65 32.84 -4.30
N PRO A 29 23.61 32.29 -3.63
CA PRO A 29 23.27 32.72 -2.28
C PRO A 29 24.41 32.42 -1.29
N VAL A 30 24.71 33.38 -0.42
CA VAL A 30 25.67 33.23 0.69
C VAL A 30 24.92 32.65 1.88
N ILE A 31 25.39 31.51 2.39
CA ILE A 31 24.83 30.82 3.55
C ILE A 31 25.85 30.76 4.69
N SER A 32 25.39 30.78 5.94
CA SER A 32 26.30 30.73 7.10
C SER A 32 26.73 29.30 7.43
N CYS A 33 28.03 29.08 7.62
CA CYS A 33 28.56 27.80 8.08
C CYS A 33 28.21 27.59 9.56
N LEU A 34 27.55 26.48 9.92
CA LEU A 34 27.15 26.21 11.30
C LEU A 34 28.33 26.01 12.27
N THR A 35 29.53 25.72 11.75
CA THR A 35 30.72 25.42 12.57
C THR A 35 31.58 26.64 12.86
N CYS A 36 31.71 27.59 11.92
CA CYS A 36 32.51 28.81 12.12
C CYS A 36 31.73 30.11 11.93
N GLN A 37 30.44 30.03 11.62
CA GLN A 37 29.51 31.14 11.39
C GLN A 37 29.92 32.14 10.31
N ARG A 38 30.90 31.78 9.46
CA ARG A 38 31.28 32.59 8.29
C ARG A 38 30.27 32.38 7.17
N GLY A 39 29.91 33.47 6.49
CA GLY A 39 29.12 33.44 5.27
C GLY A 39 29.96 32.87 4.11
N VAL A 40 29.48 31.81 3.49
CA VAL A 40 30.13 31.10 2.39
C VAL A 40 29.14 30.97 1.24
N LEU A 41 29.58 31.20 0.01
CA LEU A 41 28.77 30.96 -1.18
C LEU A 41 28.34 29.48 -1.21
N PHE A 42 27.07 29.22 -1.51
CA PHE A 42 26.54 27.85 -1.52
C PHE A 42 27.39 26.90 -2.38
N SER A 43 27.91 27.37 -3.52
CA SER A 43 28.79 26.63 -4.41
C SER A 43 30.13 26.21 -3.78
N GLU A 44 30.61 26.95 -2.78
CA GLU A 44 31.90 26.74 -2.11
C GLU A 44 31.76 26.05 -0.74
N MET A 45 30.52 25.81 -0.28
CA MET A 45 30.26 25.23 1.05
C MET A 45 30.87 23.84 1.23
N LYS A 46 30.98 23.05 0.16
CA LYS A 46 31.62 21.73 0.20
C LYS A 46 33.12 21.85 0.49
N VAL A 47 33.82 22.72 -0.23
CA VAL A 47 35.25 22.97 -0.03
C VAL A 47 35.51 23.60 1.34
N HIS A 48 34.64 24.53 1.75
CA HIS A 48 34.73 25.15 3.07
C HIS A 48 34.60 24.14 4.20
N ARG A 49 33.68 23.17 4.11
CA ARG A 49 33.49 22.12 5.13
C ARG A 49 34.78 21.34 5.39
N ASP A 50 35.54 21.06 4.34
CA ASP A 50 36.76 20.24 4.43
C ASP A 50 37.93 20.96 5.12
N ILE A 51 37.89 22.30 5.21
CA ILE A 51 38.92 23.13 5.85
C ILE A 51 38.40 23.94 7.05
N CYS A 52 37.15 23.77 7.44
CA CYS A 52 36.51 24.55 8.48
C CYS A 52 36.98 24.11 9.88
N ILE A 53 37.96 24.82 10.43
CA ILE A 53 38.43 24.65 11.81
C ILE A 53 37.54 25.52 12.72
N GLY A 54 36.66 24.88 13.49
CA GLY A 54 35.71 25.55 14.39
C GLY A 54 36.39 26.34 15.50
N THR A 55 35.83 27.50 15.85
CA THR A 55 36.22 28.29 17.03
C THR A 55 35.39 27.84 18.22
N SER A 56 36.03 27.25 19.23
CA SER A 56 35.41 26.99 20.53
C SER A 56 35.06 28.31 21.19
N VAL A 57 33.77 28.63 21.31
CA VAL A 57 33.30 29.71 22.16
C VAL A 57 32.79 29.12 23.46
N GLN A 58 33.42 29.59 24.53
CA GLN A 58 33.21 29.28 25.93
C GLN A 58 31.78 29.68 26.37
N GLU A 59 31.11 28.81 27.11
CA GLU A 59 29.97 29.17 27.94
C GLU A 59 30.49 29.76 29.25
N SER A 60 30.07 30.98 29.58
CA SER A 60 30.28 31.59 30.90
C SER A 60 29.01 32.28 31.40
N ASP A 61 28.75 31.99 32.69
CA ASP A 61 27.90 32.66 33.70
C ASP A 61 26.41 32.25 33.74
N ARG A 62 25.99 31.39 34.70
CA ARG A 62 25.71 31.58 36.17
C ARG A 62 24.38 32.34 36.37
N ASP A 63 23.42 31.96 37.22
CA ASP A 63 23.38 31.40 38.59
C ASP A 63 22.20 30.39 38.69
N GLY A 64 22.00 29.48 39.66
CA GLY A 64 22.56 29.21 40.98
C GLY A 64 21.43 28.58 41.82
N GLU A 65 21.61 27.37 42.37
CA GLU A 65 21.03 26.89 43.64
C GLU A 65 21.55 25.48 43.97
N GLU A 66 22.24 25.38 45.11
CA GLU A 66 22.84 24.17 45.69
C GLU A 66 21.79 23.30 46.42
N SER A 67 22.04 21.98 46.48
CA SER A 67 22.03 21.21 47.74
C SER A 67 22.23 19.70 47.49
N HIS A 68 23.33 19.18 48.05
CA HIS A 68 23.60 17.82 48.60
C HIS A 68 23.14 16.57 47.81
N GLY A 69 23.95 15.53 47.59
CA GLY A 69 25.25 15.14 48.10
C GLY A 69 25.47 13.64 47.83
N GLU A 70 26.76 13.27 47.82
CA GLU A 70 27.33 11.92 47.96
C GLU A 70 27.46 11.00 46.73
N ALA A 71 28.72 10.67 46.49
CA ALA A 71 29.29 9.86 45.44
C ALA A 71 29.40 8.39 45.85
N TYR A 72 29.35 7.47 44.89
CA TYR A 72 30.24 6.30 44.88
C TYR A 72 30.47 5.83 43.43
N VAL A 73 31.74 5.81 43.04
CA VAL A 73 32.26 5.26 41.77
C VAL A 73 32.61 3.79 41.98
N ARG A 74 32.25 2.93 41.02
CA ARG A 74 33.11 1.78 40.64
C ARG A 74 32.78 1.25 39.25
N GLU A 75 33.82 1.24 38.43
CA GLU A 75 33.95 0.64 37.09
C GLU A 75 34.12 -0.90 37.14
N PRO A 76 34.11 -1.59 35.97
CA PRO A 76 33.57 -2.95 35.83
C PRO A 76 34.62 -4.06 35.85
N ASP A 77 34.19 -5.27 36.21
CA ASP A 77 34.97 -6.49 36.07
C ASP A 77 34.48 -7.36 34.90
N VAL A 78 35.45 -7.68 34.03
CA VAL A 78 35.47 -8.75 33.02
C VAL A 78 35.56 -10.11 33.73
N VAL A 79 35.02 -11.20 33.14
CA VAL A 79 35.65 -12.54 33.06
C VAL A 79 34.68 -13.59 32.44
N SER A 80 35.09 -14.05 31.25
CA SER A 80 35.25 -15.43 30.75
C SER A 80 34.12 -16.46 30.61
N GLU A 81 34.22 -17.10 29.44
CA GLU A 81 33.51 -18.25 28.88
C GLU A 81 33.54 -19.53 29.72
N SER A 82 32.50 -20.36 29.57
CA SER A 82 32.65 -21.83 29.46
C SER A 82 31.39 -22.50 28.91
N PHE A 83 31.58 -23.31 27.86
CA PHE A 83 30.60 -24.25 27.31
C PHE A 83 30.42 -25.48 28.22
N PRO A 84 29.26 -26.17 28.14
CA PRO A 84 29.24 -27.61 28.35
C PRO A 84 28.66 -28.40 27.17
N VAL A 85 29.27 -29.57 27.02
CA VAL A 85 29.12 -30.61 26.00
C VAL A 85 27.87 -31.47 26.22
N ARG A 86 27.33 -32.02 25.11
CA ARG A 86 26.27 -33.05 25.02
C ARG A 86 26.54 -34.32 25.85
N PRO A 87 25.48 -35.08 26.15
CA PRO A 87 25.54 -36.53 25.99
C PRO A 87 24.44 -37.06 25.05
N GLU A 88 24.82 -38.03 24.23
CA GLU A 88 23.91 -38.93 23.49
C GLU A 88 23.36 -40.00 24.44
N SER A 89 22.07 -40.33 24.34
CA SER A 89 21.62 -41.74 24.37
C SER A 89 20.22 -41.88 23.78
N ALA A 90 20.04 -42.99 23.07
CA ALA A 90 18.86 -43.37 22.32
C ALA A 90 17.69 -43.78 23.22
N GLY A 91 16.46 -43.53 22.74
CA GLY A 91 15.23 -44.03 23.34
C GLY A 91 14.05 -43.83 22.40
N THR A 92 13.69 -44.89 21.69
CA THR A 92 12.50 -44.99 20.85
C THR A 92 11.24 -44.81 21.71
N SER A 93 10.40 -43.82 21.40
CA SER A 93 9.03 -43.78 21.91
C SER A 93 8.11 -43.16 20.86
N VAL A 94 7.15 -43.97 20.42
CA VAL A 94 6.06 -43.58 19.53
C VAL A 94 5.08 -42.76 20.37
N ALA A 95 5.07 -41.44 20.17
CA ALA A 95 4.04 -40.57 20.71
C ALA A 95 3.07 -40.22 19.57
N SER A 96 1.84 -40.73 19.66
CA SER A 96 0.70 -40.27 18.88
C SER A 96 0.57 -38.76 19.01
N ALA A 97 0.79 -38.05 17.90
CA ALA A 97 0.41 -36.66 17.78
C ALA A 97 -1.12 -36.61 17.75
N VAL A 98 -1.73 -36.21 18.88
CA VAL A 98 -3.11 -35.74 18.91
C VAL A 98 -3.12 -34.44 18.11
N VAL A 99 -3.60 -34.51 16.88
CA VAL A 99 -4.01 -33.34 16.12
C VAL A 99 -5.28 -32.83 16.80
N VAL A 100 -5.14 -31.85 17.69
CA VAL A 100 -6.28 -31.08 18.16
C VAL A 100 -6.72 -30.22 16.97
N THR A 101 -7.82 -30.62 16.36
CA THR A 101 -8.51 -29.89 15.30
C THR A 101 -9.17 -28.66 15.91
N ASP A 102 -8.52 -27.50 15.81
CA ASP A 102 -9.08 -26.15 16.04
C ASP A 102 -10.32 -25.84 15.15
N SER A 103 -10.76 -26.79 14.33
CA SER A 103 -11.85 -26.64 13.37
C SER A 103 -13.23 -26.85 14.01
N GLU A 104 -13.36 -27.70 15.04
CA GLU A 104 -14.66 -28.07 15.59
C GLU A 104 -15.23 -27.06 16.61
N GLU A 105 -14.39 -26.39 17.40
CA GLU A 105 -14.85 -25.35 18.35
C GLU A 105 -15.29 -24.04 17.67
N PHE A 106 -14.78 -23.76 16.46
CA PHE A 106 -15.09 -22.53 15.73
C PHE A 106 -16.26 -22.66 14.74
N GLU A 107 -16.49 -23.84 14.14
CA GLU A 107 -17.68 -24.08 13.31
C GLU A 107 -18.98 -23.88 14.09
N HIS A 108 -18.97 -24.19 15.39
CA HIS A 108 -20.11 -23.95 16.27
C HIS A 108 -20.42 -22.46 16.51
N ARG A 109 -19.41 -21.57 16.50
CA ARG A 109 -19.63 -20.12 16.67
C ARG A 109 -20.17 -19.43 15.42
N ALA A 110 -19.87 -19.94 14.23
CA ALA A 110 -20.31 -19.33 12.97
C ALA A 110 -21.83 -19.50 12.73
N SER A 111 -22.44 -20.58 13.23
CA SER A 111 -23.86 -20.88 13.00
C SER A 111 -24.83 -20.00 13.82
N ASP A 112 -24.35 -19.37 14.91
CA ASP A 112 -25.16 -18.49 15.78
C ASP A 112 -24.87 -16.99 15.58
N CYS A 113 -24.00 -16.65 14.62
CA CYS A 113 -23.62 -15.26 14.37
C CYS A 113 -24.64 -14.54 13.48
N GLU A 114 -25.06 -13.33 13.88
CA GLU A 114 -26.02 -12.48 13.15
C GLU A 114 -25.61 -12.24 11.68
N TRP A 115 -24.32 -12.09 11.41
CA TRP A 115 -23.79 -11.92 10.05
C TRP A 115 -23.96 -13.16 9.16
N GLY A 116 -24.12 -14.36 9.73
CA GLY A 116 -24.29 -15.60 8.99
C GLY A 116 -25.63 -15.67 8.24
N LEU A 117 -26.64 -14.97 8.73
CA LEU A 117 -28.01 -14.95 8.17
C LEU A 117 -28.22 -13.85 7.13
N ILE A 118 -27.28 -12.92 6.99
CA ILE A 118 -27.41 -11.76 6.11
C ILE A 118 -27.05 -12.14 4.68
N GLU A 119 -28.01 -12.03 3.75
CA GLU A 119 -27.81 -12.37 2.34
C GLU A 119 -26.76 -11.48 1.66
N ASN A 120 -26.81 -10.16 1.89
CA ASN A 120 -25.89 -9.23 1.25
C ASN A 120 -24.46 -9.33 1.86
N PRO A 121 -23.41 -9.65 1.08
CA PRO A 121 -22.06 -9.85 1.60
C PRO A 121 -21.44 -8.59 2.21
N ALA A 122 -21.75 -7.40 1.68
CA ALA A 122 -21.24 -6.14 2.21
C ALA A 122 -21.88 -5.82 3.58
N GLN A 123 -23.19 -6.05 3.72
CA GLN A 123 -23.88 -5.88 5.00
C GLN A 123 -23.44 -6.91 6.03
N ALA A 124 -23.26 -8.17 5.63
CA ALA A 124 -22.71 -9.21 6.50
C ALA A 124 -21.31 -8.84 7.00
N SER A 125 -20.46 -8.31 6.11
CA SER A 125 -19.12 -7.83 6.45
C SER A 125 -19.17 -6.68 7.45
N LYS A 126 -20.11 -5.74 7.28
CA LYS A 126 -20.29 -4.63 8.22
C LYS A 126 -20.62 -5.13 9.63
N VAL A 127 -21.62 -6.00 9.76
CA VAL A 127 -22.05 -6.56 11.06
C VAL A 127 -20.95 -7.38 11.72
N PHE A 128 -20.21 -8.19 10.93
CA PHE A 128 -19.06 -8.95 11.43
C PHE A 128 -17.99 -8.02 12.03
N LYS A 129 -17.58 -6.98 11.30
CA LYS A 129 -16.55 -6.04 11.75
C LYS A 129 -16.98 -5.25 12.97
N GLU A 130 -18.20 -4.73 12.99
CA GLU A 130 -18.75 -4.00 14.14
C GLU A 130 -18.78 -4.88 15.39
N SER A 131 -19.23 -6.13 15.26
CA SER A 131 -19.28 -7.09 16.35
C SER A 131 -17.89 -7.40 16.90
N LEU A 132 -16.93 -7.68 16.01
CA LEU A 132 -15.54 -7.97 16.41
C LEU A 132 -14.89 -6.75 17.08
N LEU A 133 -15.05 -5.55 16.54
CA LEU A 133 -14.49 -4.33 17.14
C LEU A 133 -15.16 -4.00 18.50
N MET A 134 -16.46 -4.25 18.64
CA MET A 134 -17.17 -4.06 19.90
C MET A 134 -16.71 -5.04 20.99
N GLU A 135 -16.52 -6.32 20.65
CA GLU A 135 -16.00 -7.34 21.58
C GLU A 135 -14.64 -6.93 22.17
N HIS A 136 -13.79 -6.31 21.35
CA HIS A 136 -12.43 -5.93 21.71
C HIS A 136 -12.26 -4.45 22.08
N ALA A 137 -13.35 -3.68 22.21
CA ALA A 137 -13.33 -2.23 22.42
C ALA A 137 -12.66 -1.80 23.74
N SER A 138 -12.68 -2.65 24.77
CA SER A 138 -12.04 -2.41 26.07
C SER A 138 -10.57 -2.82 26.14
N GLY A 139 -10.05 -3.44 25.08
CA GLY A 139 -8.68 -3.91 25.01
C GLY A 139 -7.66 -2.77 24.92
N LYS A 140 -6.37 -3.12 25.04
CA LYS A 140 -5.28 -2.15 25.00
C LYS A 140 -5.20 -1.51 23.60
N PRO A 141 -5.33 -0.17 23.48
CA PRO A 141 -5.32 0.47 22.17
C PRO A 141 -4.04 0.21 21.37
N LEU A 142 -4.21 -0.04 20.07
CA LEU A 142 -3.14 -0.19 19.11
C LEU A 142 -2.60 1.20 18.76
N LYS A 143 -1.45 1.56 19.33
CA LYS A 143 -0.82 2.87 19.10
C LYS A 143 0.10 2.80 17.90
N LEU A 144 -0.29 3.43 16.80
CA LEU A 144 0.53 3.60 15.60
C LEU A 144 0.94 5.07 15.47
N LYS A 145 2.24 5.31 15.48
CA LYS A 145 2.81 6.65 15.33
C LYS A 145 3.75 6.68 14.14
N MET A 146 3.80 7.82 13.48
CA MET A 146 4.74 8.08 12.40
C MET A 146 5.12 9.54 12.41
N ASP A 147 6.42 9.84 12.37
CA ASP A 147 6.91 11.20 12.28
C ASP A 147 6.95 11.63 10.82
N MET A 148 6.29 12.74 10.50
CA MET A 148 6.24 13.26 9.12
C MET A 148 7.55 13.91 8.69
N ARG A 149 8.46 14.20 9.62
CA ARG A 149 9.79 14.75 9.35
C ARG A 149 10.82 13.67 9.02
N ASP A 150 10.49 12.40 9.32
CA ASP A 150 11.33 11.26 8.99
C ASP A 150 11.42 11.01 7.48
N THR A 151 12.49 10.35 7.06
CA THR A 151 12.62 9.89 5.68
C THR A 151 11.51 8.89 5.33
N GLU A 152 11.19 8.73 4.04
CA GLU A 152 10.20 7.72 3.63
C GLU A 152 10.58 6.30 4.08
N GLU A 153 11.87 5.95 4.02
CA GLU A 153 12.36 4.65 4.48
C GLU A 153 12.14 4.43 5.97
N ASP A 154 12.43 5.43 6.82
CA ASP A 154 12.26 5.30 8.27
C ASP A 154 10.79 5.15 8.64
N ARG A 155 9.90 5.91 7.98
CA ARG A 155 8.45 5.76 8.11
C ARG A 155 7.98 4.37 7.71
N GLU A 156 8.48 3.82 6.60
CA GLU A 156 8.18 2.45 6.18
C GLU A 156 8.68 1.40 7.18
N ARG A 157 9.88 1.58 7.76
CA ARG A 157 10.40 0.66 8.79
C ARG A 157 9.52 0.69 10.05
N ALA A 158 9.05 1.86 10.46
CA ALA A 158 8.13 2.00 11.59
C ALA A 158 6.81 1.23 11.32
N LEU A 159 6.24 1.37 10.12
CA LEU A 159 5.06 0.62 9.69
C LEU A 159 5.30 -0.89 9.74
N LEU A 160 6.38 -1.37 9.12
CA LEU A 160 6.71 -2.80 9.12
C LEU A 160 6.94 -3.33 10.54
N SER A 161 7.64 -2.58 11.39
CA SER A 161 7.87 -2.92 12.80
C SER A 161 6.55 -3.07 13.56
N PHE A 162 5.60 -2.16 13.35
CA PHE A 162 4.29 -2.22 13.98
C PHE A 162 3.53 -3.50 13.61
N TYR A 163 3.50 -3.86 12.32
CA TYR A 163 2.79 -5.05 11.82
C TYR A 163 3.53 -6.38 12.06
N LYS A 164 4.84 -6.36 12.33
CA LYS A 164 5.60 -7.56 12.72
C LYS A 164 5.24 -8.07 14.12
N GLN A 165 4.79 -7.18 15.01
CA GLN A 165 4.49 -7.54 16.39
C GLN A 165 3.19 -8.34 16.50
N GLN A 166 3.12 -9.31 17.42
CA GLN A 166 1.85 -9.96 17.76
C GLN A 166 1.00 -9.00 18.58
N ARG A 167 -0.24 -8.80 18.18
CA ARG A 167 -1.19 -7.87 18.81
C ARG A 167 -2.60 -8.45 18.74
N GLU A 168 -3.47 -7.89 19.56
CA GLU A 168 -4.91 -8.10 19.47
C GLU A 168 -5.48 -7.06 18.50
N TRP A 169 -5.55 -7.45 17.22
CA TRP A 169 -5.74 -6.50 16.12
C TRP A 169 -7.14 -5.87 16.05
N ALA A 170 -8.11 -6.40 16.78
CA ALA A 170 -9.46 -5.82 16.90
C ALA A 170 -9.56 -4.74 17.99
N CYS A 171 -8.51 -4.50 18.77
CA CYS A 171 -8.50 -3.42 19.76
C CYS A 171 -8.55 -2.04 19.09
N PRO A 172 -9.01 -0.98 19.81
CA PRO A 172 -9.10 0.37 19.26
C PRO A 172 -7.79 0.87 18.65
N LEU A 173 -7.84 1.32 17.40
CA LEU A 173 -6.70 1.87 16.68
C LEU A 173 -6.53 3.36 16.99
N GLN A 174 -5.38 3.73 17.57
CA GLN A 174 -5.01 5.11 17.86
C GLN A 174 -3.81 5.50 17.01
N CYS A 175 -4.05 6.41 16.07
CA CYS A 175 -3.05 6.87 15.13
C CYS A 175 -2.62 8.31 15.43
N ALA A 176 -1.33 8.62 15.27
CA ALA A 176 -0.81 9.98 15.38
C ALA A 176 0.30 10.25 14.34
N LEU A 177 0.31 11.47 13.80
CA LEU A 177 1.35 11.97 12.91
C LEU A 177 2.16 13.01 13.65
N ASP A 178 3.38 12.66 14.07
CA ASP A 178 4.24 13.61 14.77
C ASP A 178 4.75 14.65 13.76
N GLY A 179 4.73 15.94 14.14
CA GLY A 179 5.05 17.05 13.25
C GLY A 179 3.90 17.53 12.36
N ASP A 180 2.69 16.96 12.51
CA ASP A 180 1.47 17.38 11.82
C ASP A 180 0.37 17.69 12.87
N ALA A 181 -0.53 18.63 12.57
CA ALA A 181 -1.63 19.00 13.47
C ALA A 181 -2.88 18.11 13.29
N ALA A 182 -2.88 17.22 12.30
CA ALA A 182 -3.99 16.32 11.99
C ALA A 182 -4.32 15.37 13.14
N VAL A 183 -5.62 15.23 13.42
CA VAL A 183 -6.16 14.33 14.44
C VAL A 183 -7.43 13.63 13.95
N GLY A 184 -7.81 12.55 14.64
CA GLY A 184 -9.06 11.84 14.37
C GLY A 184 -9.00 10.86 13.20
N GLN A 185 -10.16 10.59 12.57
CA GLN A 185 -10.31 9.54 11.57
C GLN A 185 -9.48 9.76 10.30
N GLY A 186 -9.22 11.01 9.92
CA GLY A 186 -8.36 11.31 8.76
C GLY A 186 -6.95 10.72 8.89
N VAL A 187 -6.40 10.71 10.11
CA VAL A 187 -5.09 10.11 10.37
C VAL A 187 -5.13 8.59 10.22
N VAL A 188 -6.18 7.94 10.72
CA VAL A 188 -6.37 6.49 10.56
C VAL A 188 -6.47 6.12 9.07
N ARG A 189 -7.29 6.85 8.31
CA ARG A 189 -7.43 6.68 6.85
C ARG A 189 -6.10 6.81 6.14
N TYR A 190 -5.29 7.81 6.51
CA TYR A 190 -3.95 7.99 5.96
C TYR A 190 -3.08 6.75 6.19
N PHE A 191 -3.06 6.20 7.41
CA PHE A 191 -2.26 5.01 7.71
C PHE A 191 -2.70 3.78 6.93
N LEU A 192 -4.01 3.50 6.89
CA LEU A 192 -4.56 2.35 6.15
C LEU A 192 -4.33 2.51 4.64
N THR A 193 -4.46 3.72 4.11
CA THR A 193 -4.13 4.01 2.71
C THR A 193 -2.65 3.80 2.43
N THR A 194 -1.78 4.26 3.33
CA THR A 194 -0.34 4.13 3.18
C THR A 194 0.07 2.66 3.13
N ILE A 195 -0.36 1.83 4.08
CA ILE A 195 0.04 0.41 4.08
C ILE A 195 -0.43 -0.32 2.83
N ILE A 196 -1.66 -0.07 2.36
CA ILE A 196 -2.22 -0.72 1.18
C ILE A 196 -1.51 -0.22 -0.08
N SER A 197 -1.23 1.07 -0.18
CA SER A 197 -0.42 1.64 -1.25
C SER A 197 0.97 1.00 -1.31
N LYS A 198 1.60 0.72 -0.16
CA LYS A 198 2.91 0.06 -0.13
C LYS A 198 2.84 -1.42 -0.49
N LEU A 199 1.74 -2.11 -0.16
CA LEU A 199 1.50 -3.47 -0.66
C LEU A 199 1.27 -3.49 -2.18
N GLN A 200 0.51 -2.54 -2.72
CA GLN A 200 0.14 -2.47 -4.13
C GLN A 200 1.30 -2.03 -5.04
N PHE A 201 2.07 -1.02 -4.61
CA PHE A 201 3.06 -0.34 -5.46
C PHE A 201 4.51 -0.48 -4.97
N GLY A 202 4.69 -1.13 -3.82
CA GLY A 202 5.99 -1.42 -3.23
C GLY A 202 6.44 -0.45 -2.15
N PHE A 203 7.44 -0.90 -1.42
CA PHE A 203 8.17 -0.16 -0.40
C PHE A 203 9.44 0.46 -1.03
N SER A 204 9.76 1.68 -0.63
CA SER A 204 11.03 2.34 -0.95
C SER A 204 12.22 1.65 -0.27
N LEU A 205 11.99 0.91 0.82
CA LEU A 205 13.00 0.06 1.44
C LEU A 205 13.55 -0.98 0.46
N ASN A 206 14.87 -1.06 0.35
CA ASN A 206 15.57 -2.02 -0.50
C ASN A 206 15.90 -3.32 0.26
N LEU A 207 14.88 -4.12 0.58
CA LEU A 207 15.03 -5.40 1.29
C LEU A 207 15.40 -6.56 0.36
N GLY A 208 15.34 -6.35 -0.96
CA GLY A 208 15.61 -7.37 -2.00
C GLY A 208 16.75 -7.05 -2.97
N GLY A 209 17.50 -5.95 -2.75
CA GLY A 209 18.62 -5.54 -3.60
C GLY A 209 18.26 -4.84 -4.91
N THR A 210 16.97 -4.68 -5.24
CA THR A 210 16.45 -4.18 -6.53
C THR A 210 15.92 -2.73 -6.47
N GLY A 211 16.22 -1.99 -5.40
CA GLY A 211 15.87 -0.58 -5.25
C GLY A 211 14.49 -0.35 -4.61
N ARG A 212 13.46 -1.10 -5.04
CA ARG A 212 12.13 -1.12 -4.39
C ARG A 212 11.77 -2.55 -4.01
N THR A 213 11.13 -2.72 -2.85
CA THR A 213 10.61 -4.01 -2.42
C THR A 213 9.16 -4.17 -2.84
N LEU A 214 8.91 -5.07 -3.79
CA LEU A 214 7.57 -5.50 -4.19
C LEU A 214 7.23 -6.83 -3.49
N LEU A 215 6.05 -6.89 -2.87
CA LEU A 215 5.52 -8.15 -2.33
C LEU A 215 4.70 -8.90 -3.37
N PHE A 216 4.13 -8.18 -4.34
CA PHE A 216 3.34 -8.74 -5.42
C PHE A 216 3.90 -8.26 -6.77
N GLU A 217 4.01 -9.17 -7.72
CA GLU A 217 4.60 -8.96 -9.05
C GLU A 217 3.65 -9.47 -10.12
N GLY A 218 3.75 -8.91 -11.32
CA GLY A 218 2.91 -9.27 -12.46
C GLY A 218 2.12 -8.09 -13.02
N GLN A 219 1.20 -8.39 -13.92
CA GLN A 219 0.32 -7.41 -14.53
C GLN A 219 -0.92 -7.19 -13.65
N PRO A 220 -1.67 -6.08 -13.82
CA PRO A 220 -2.95 -5.88 -13.15
C PRO A 220 -3.85 -7.10 -13.37
N ASP A 221 -4.61 -7.47 -12.33
CA ASP A 221 -5.48 -8.65 -12.33
C ASP A 221 -4.78 -10.02 -12.42
N HIS A 222 -3.45 -10.03 -12.39
CA HIS A 222 -2.58 -11.22 -12.43
C HIS A 222 -1.41 -11.11 -11.44
N LEU A 223 -1.58 -10.32 -10.38
CA LEU A 223 -0.52 -10.15 -9.38
C LEU A 223 -0.35 -11.41 -8.54
N VAL A 224 0.91 -11.85 -8.39
CA VAL A 224 1.29 -13.02 -7.61
C VAL A 224 2.34 -12.67 -6.56
N PRO A 225 2.46 -13.41 -5.44
CA PRO A 225 3.48 -13.15 -4.44
C PRO A 225 4.90 -13.27 -5.02
N ALA A 226 5.75 -12.27 -4.75
CA ALA A 226 7.14 -12.28 -5.17
C ALA A 226 7.89 -13.51 -4.61
N THR A 227 8.81 -14.07 -5.41
CA THR A 227 9.52 -15.32 -5.05
C THR A 227 10.82 -15.11 -4.25
N SER A 228 11.04 -13.90 -3.73
CA SER A 228 12.26 -13.55 -2.98
C SER A 228 12.30 -14.21 -1.60
N GLU A 229 13.39 -14.94 -1.34
CA GLU A 229 13.63 -15.63 -0.07
C GLU A 229 13.78 -14.65 1.11
N ALA A 230 14.43 -13.51 0.90
CA ALA A 230 14.59 -12.48 1.93
C ALA A 230 13.25 -11.96 2.49
N LEU A 231 12.21 -11.89 1.64
CA LEU A 231 10.87 -11.48 2.05
C LEU A 231 10.18 -12.55 2.92
N ILE A 232 10.42 -13.83 2.60
CA ILE A 232 9.90 -14.97 3.34
C ILE A 232 10.59 -15.07 4.71
N GLU A 233 11.92 -14.99 4.75
CA GLU A 233 12.71 -15.03 5.99
C GLU A 233 12.33 -13.88 6.94
N SER A 234 12.03 -12.71 6.37
CA SER A 234 11.56 -11.53 7.10
C SER A 234 10.08 -11.58 7.50
N ASN A 235 9.36 -12.67 7.20
CA ASN A 235 7.92 -12.86 7.41
C ASN A 235 7.04 -11.75 6.82
N LEU A 236 7.47 -11.12 5.71
CA LEU A 236 6.77 -9.96 5.17
C LEU A 236 5.43 -10.30 4.54
N PHE A 237 5.22 -11.54 4.10
CA PHE A 237 3.90 -11.98 3.65
C PHE A 237 2.91 -12.15 4.81
N GLN A 238 3.39 -12.53 6.00
CA GLN A 238 2.55 -12.54 7.20
C GLN A 238 2.18 -11.12 7.62
N VAL A 239 3.15 -10.19 7.55
CA VAL A 239 2.91 -8.75 7.74
C VAL A 239 1.89 -8.22 6.73
N ALA A 240 2.00 -8.58 5.46
CA ALA A 240 1.04 -8.20 4.42
C ALA A 240 -0.37 -8.72 4.72
N GLY A 241 -0.48 -9.98 5.19
CA GLY A 241 -1.77 -10.55 5.58
C GLY A 241 -2.42 -9.77 6.72
N ARG A 242 -1.62 -9.34 7.71
CA ARG A 242 -2.11 -8.48 8.79
C ARG A 242 -2.56 -7.12 8.29
N MET A 243 -1.77 -6.47 7.41
CA MET A 243 -2.12 -5.18 6.83
C MET A 243 -3.42 -5.23 6.02
N LEU A 244 -3.60 -6.26 5.19
CA LEU A 244 -4.82 -6.49 4.41
C LEU A 244 -6.04 -6.67 5.31
N ALA A 245 -5.96 -7.58 6.28
CA ALA A 245 -7.06 -7.84 7.20
C ALA A 245 -7.38 -6.65 8.11
N HIS A 246 -6.36 -5.93 8.58
CA HIS A 246 -6.54 -4.76 9.43
C HIS A 246 -7.15 -3.58 8.67
N SER A 247 -6.76 -3.40 7.40
CA SER A 247 -7.44 -2.45 6.49
C SER A 247 -8.91 -2.83 6.35
N PHE A 248 -9.21 -4.08 5.99
CA PHE A 248 -10.58 -4.57 5.86
C PHE A 248 -11.43 -4.36 7.12
N LEU A 249 -10.87 -4.69 8.30
CA LEU A 249 -11.53 -4.55 9.59
C LEU A 249 -11.95 -3.10 9.90
N HIS A 250 -11.21 -2.12 9.39
CA HIS A 250 -11.43 -0.68 9.60
C HIS A 250 -11.98 0.03 8.36
N ASP A 251 -12.66 -0.69 7.45
CA ASP A 251 -13.23 -0.11 6.22
C ASP A 251 -12.20 0.59 5.33
N GLY A 252 -10.96 0.11 5.37
CA GLY A 252 -9.84 0.62 4.61
C GLY A 252 -9.75 0.10 3.19
N PRO A 253 -8.84 0.66 2.38
CA PRO A 253 -8.69 0.28 0.98
C PRO A 253 -8.19 -1.17 0.84
N CYS A 254 -8.35 -1.72 -0.35
CA CYS A 254 -7.94 -3.09 -0.67
C CYS A 254 -6.75 -3.09 -1.63
N VAL A 255 -5.94 -4.15 -1.56
CA VAL A 255 -5.06 -4.49 -2.68
C VAL A 255 -5.93 -5.07 -3.78
N THR A 256 -5.73 -4.58 -4.99
CA THR A 256 -6.53 -4.92 -6.17
C THR A 256 -5.73 -5.75 -7.16
N GLY A 257 -6.43 -6.62 -7.88
CA GLY A 257 -5.86 -7.32 -9.03
C GLY A 257 -4.89 -8.43 -8.69
N LEU A 258 -5.03 -9.05 -7.51
CA LEU A 258 -4.41 -10.35 -7.26
C LEU A 258 -4.94 -11.40 -8.25
N SER A 259 -4.06 -12.31 -8.65
CA SER A 259 -4.41 -13.43 -9.51
C SER A 259 -5.53 -14.28 -8.87
N PRO A 260 -6.61 -14.61 -9.60
CA PRO A 260 -7.67 -15.47 -9.10
C PRO A 260 -7.17 -16.85 -8.67
N ALA A 261 -6.14 -17.38 -9.34
CA ALA A 261 -5.50 -18.64 -8.96
C ALA A 261 -4.84 -18.56 -7.58
N ILE A 262 -4.17 -17.44 -7.28
CA ILE A 262 -3.56 -17.20 -5.96
C ILE A 262 -4.64 -17.08 -4.89
N ILE A 263 -5.73 -16.34 -5.16
CA ILE A 263 -6.87 -16.22 -4.25
C ILE A 263 -7.48 -17.61 -3.99
N HIS A 264 -7.72 -18.39 -5.03
CA HIS A 264 -8.26 -19.76 -4.92
C HIS A 264 -7.43 -20.61 -3.95
N VAL A 265 -6.11 -20.68 -4.15
CA VAL A 265 -5.21 -21.46 -3.28
C VAL A 265 -5.07 -20.84 -1.89
N LEU A 266 -5.09 -19.51 -1.78
CA LEU A 266 -5.07 -18.80 -0.50
C LEU A 266 -6.22 -19.29 0.39
N PHE A 267 -7.42 -19.47 -0.16
CA PHE A 267 -8.63 -19.94 0.54
C PHE A 267 -8.85 -21.46 0.47
N ASN A 268 -7.77 -22.25 0.50
CA ASN A 268 -7.78 -23.72 0.56
C ASN A 268 -8.29 -24.43 -0.70
N GLY A 269 -8.41 -23.73 -1.82
CA GLY A 269 -8.62 -24.35 -3.12
C GLY A 269 -7.44 -25.24 -3.52
N ASP A 270 -7.72 -26.30 -4.29
CA ASP A 270 -6.71 -27.22 -4.78
C ASP A 270 -5.85 -26.55 -5.88
N PRO A 271 -4.53 -26.47 -5.72
CA PRO A 271 -3.63 -25.96 -6.76
C PRO A 271 -3.82 -26.59 -8.14
N GLU A 272 -4.26 -27.85 -8.21
CA GLU A 272 -4.41 -28.59 -9.46
C GLU A 272 -5.68 -28.23 -10.25
N ILE A 273 -6.69 -27.64 -9.59
CA ILE A 273 -7.93 -27.17 -10.24
C ILE A 273 -7.96 -25.66 -10.42
N ALA A 274 -6.95 -24.95 -9.91
CA ALA A 274 -6.82 -23.51 -10.08
C ALA A 274 -6.76 -23.17 -11.58
N THR A 275 -7.57 -22.20 -12.00
CA THR A 275 -7.53 -21.69 -13.38
C THR A 275 -6.39 -20.69 -13.49
N ILE A 276 -5.26 -21.14 -14.05
CA ILE A 276 -4.04 -20.33 -14.22
C ILE A 276 -3.88 -20.00 -15.70
N VAL A 277 -3.61 -18.73 -15.99
CA VAL A 277 -3.30 -18.25 -17.32
C VAL A 277 -1.84 -17.82 -17.44
N THR A 278 -1.35 -17.65 -18.67
CA THR A 278 0.04 -17.24 -18.94
C THR A 278 0.38 -15.90 -18.30
N GLU A 279 -0.59 -14.99 -18.21
CA GLU A 279 -0.44 -13.67 -17.60
C GLU A 279 -0.13 -13.73 -16.10
N ASP A 280 -0.53 -14.81 -15.40
CA ASP A 280 -0.23 -15.03 -13.98
C ASP A 280 1.25 -15.35 -13.73
N CYS A 281 2.03 -15.70 -14.76
CA CYS A 281 3.46 -15.98 -14.62
C CYS A 281 4.28 -14.68 -14.78
N PRO A 282 4.78 -14.03 -13.71
CA PRO A 282 5.42 -12.71 -13.83
C PRO A 282 6.78 -12.74 -14.55
N ASP A 283 7.45 -13.89 -14.55
CA ASP A 283 8.74 -14.07 -15.21
C ASP A 283 8.55 -14.21 -16.72
N LEU A 284 8.90 -13.15 -17.46
CA LEU A 284 8.72 -13.09 -18.92
C LEU A 284 9.51 -14.18 -19.66
N HIS A 285 10.66 -14.60 -19.13
CA HIS A 285 11.46 -15.65 -19.77
C HIS A 285 10.76 -17.00 -19.61
N ILE A 286 10.37 -17.36 -18.38
CA ILE A 286 9.60 -18.58 -18.11
C ILE A 286 8.29 -18.58 -18.90
N ARG A 287 7.56 -17.45 -18.89
CA ARG A 287 6.32 -17.29 -19.65
C ARG A 287 6.52 -17.58 -21.13
N SER A 288 7.56 -17.01 -21.73
CA SER A 288 7.87 -17.24 -23.15
C SER A 288 8.16 -18.71 -23.47
N ILE A 289 8.82 -19.45 -22.56
CA ILE A 289 9.09 -20.89 -22.72
C ILE A 289 7.79 -21.69 -22.64
N ILE A 290 6.90 -21.34 -21.69
CA ILE A 290 5.60 -22.01 -21.53
C ILE A 290 4.72 -21.76 -22.76
N GLU A 291 4.70 -20.54 -23.30
CA GLU A 291 3.93 -20.18 -24.51
C GLU A 291 4.39 -20.97 -25.75
N MET A 292 5.65 -21.44 -25.81
CA MET A 292 6.10 -22.30 -26.92
C MET A 292 5.25 -23.58 -27.01
N LEU A 293 4.74 -24.11 -25.89
CA LEU A 293 3.93 -25.33 -25.87
C LEU A 293 2.55 -25.17 -26.53
N GLU A 294 2.13 -23.96 -26.83
CA GLU A 294 0.89 -23.66 -27.57
C GLU A 294 1.05 -23.82 -29.08
N THR A 295 2.30 -23.86 -29.57
CA THR A 295 2.58 -24.01 -30.99
C THR A 295 2.31 -25.44 -31.50
N GLU A 296 1.82 -25.54 -32.74
CA GLU A 296 1.53 -26.84 -33.37
C GLU A 296 2.81 -27.66 -33.59
N GLU A 297 3.90 -27.03 -34.03
CA GLU A 297 5.20 -27.66 -34.24
C GLU A 297 6.30 -26.86 -33.55
N LEU A 298 7.08 -27.56 -32.71
CA LEU A 298 8.26 -27.02 -32.04
C LEU A 298 9.48 -27.32 -32.90
N THR A 299 10.41 -26.37 -33.00
CA THR A 299 11.75 -26.65 -33.51
C THR A 299 12.54 -27.48 -32.49
N GLN A 300 13.61 -28.17 -32.91
CA GLN A 300 14.47 -28.91 -31.98
C GLN A 300 15.00 -28.03 -30.84
N GLU A 301 15.37 -26.78 -31.15
CA GLU A 301 15.85 -25.81 -30.17
C GLU A 301 14.76 -25.44 -29.14
N GLN A 302 13.51 -25.30 -29.56
CA GLN A 302 12.39 -25.07 -28.66
C GLN A 302 12.09 -26.30 -27.81
N GLU A 303 12.14 -27.51 -28.39
CA GLU A 303 11.97 -28.77 -27.65
C GLU A 303 13.04 -28.93 -26.56
N ASP A 304 14.29 -28.64 -26.89
CA ASP A 304 15.42 -28.67 -25.95
C ASP A 304 15.22 -27.62 -24.84
N THR A 305 14.82 -26.40 -25.20
CA THR A 305 14.57 -25.30 -24.24
C THR A 305 13.46 -25.66 -23.24
N VAL A 306 12.32 -26.14 -23.72
CA VAL A 306 11.20 -26.55 -22.86
C VAL A 306 11.58 -27.76 -22.01
N SER A 307 12.29 -28.74 -22.58
CA SER A 307 12.74 -29.93 -21.84
C SER A 307 13.72 -29.57 -20.74
N ASN A 308 14.65 -28.65 -20.99
CA ASN A 308 15.60 -28.18 -19.98
C ASN A 308 14.90 -27.52 -18.79
N LEU A 309 13.93 -26.63 -19.04
CA LEU A 309 13.11 -26.03 -17.98
C LEU A 309 12.33 -27.10 -17.20
N SER A 310 11.68 -28.02 -17.92
CA SER A 310 10.87 -29.09 -17.33
C SER A 310 11.69 -29.98 -16.41
N MET A 311 12.85 -30.46 -16.89
CA MET A 311 13.76 -31.28 -16.09
C MET A 311 14.31 -30.53 -14.87
N SER A 312 14.54 -29.22 -14.97
CA SER A 312 14.99 -28.41 -13.81
C SER A 312 13.96 -28.33 -12.69
N TRP A 313 12.69 -28.65 -12.98
CA TRP A 313 11.58 -28.70 -12.02
C TRP A 313 11.03 -30.12 -11.83
N ASP A 314 11.86 -31.14 -12.10
CA ASP A 314 11.53 -32.56 -11.92
C ASP A 314 10.32 -33.04 -12.76
N LEU A 315 10.08 -32.40 -13.91
CA LEU A 315 9.06 -32.77 -14.90
C LEU A 315 9.70 -33.50 -16.10
N PRO A 316 8.95 -34.39 -16.78
CA PRO A 316 9.46 -35.09 -17.95
C PRO A 316 9.72 -34.13 -19.12
N ALA A 317 10.63 -34.52 -20.02
CA ALA A 317 10.89 -33.82 -21.27
C ALA A 317 9.63 -33.67 -22.14
N VAL A 318 9.62 -32.67 -23.02
CA VAL A 318 8.49 -32.45 -23.92
C VAL A 318 8.42 -33.55 -24.97
N THR A 319 7.20 -34.00 -25.23
CA THR A 319 6.85 -34.94 -26.29
C THR A 319 5.60 -34.43 -26.99
N LYS A 320 5.28 -34.97 -28.17
CA LYS A 320 4.06 -34.58 -28.91
C LYS A 320 2.76 -34.88 -28.14
N THR A 321 2.77 -35.86 -27.22
CA THR A 321 1.57 -36.32 -26.53
C THR A 321 1.36 -35.67 -25.16
N ASN A 322 2.42 -35.15 -24.52
CA ASN A 322 2.32 -34.57 -23.17
C ASN A 322 2.29 -33.03 -23.15
N ARG A 323 2.35 -32.33 -24.29
CA ARG A 323 2.48 -30.85 -24.35
C ARG A 323 1.49 -30.10 -23.48
N ARG A 324 0.19 -30.36 -23.62
CA ARG A 324 -0.86 -29.68 -22.86
C ARG A 324 -0.76 -29.94 -21.35
N TRP A 325 -0.45 -31.18 -20.98
CA TRP A 325 -0.25 -31.55 -19.58
C TRP A 325 0.99 -30.84 -19.01
N LEU A 326 2.08 -30.82 -19.78
CA LEU A 326 3.33 -30.19 -19.38
C LEU A 326 3.18 -28.68 -19.24
N GLN A 327 2.47 -28.04 -20.17
CA GLN A 327 2.13 -26.62 -20.11
C GLN A 327 1.40 -26.29 -18.81
N ASN A 328 0.34 -27.04 -18.47
CA ASN A 328 -0.39 -26.85 -17.23
C ASN A 328 0.52 -27.05 -16.00
N LYS A 329 1.34 -28.12 -15.98
CA LYS A 329 2.26 -28.37 -14.85
C LYS A 329 3.33 -27.31 -14.68
N LEU A 330 3.89 -26.79 -15.77
CA LEU A 330 4.84 -25.69 -15.74
C LEU A 330 4.18 -24.41 -15.20
N LEU A 331 2.96 -24.09 -15.63
CA LEU A 331 2.20 -22.94 -15.10
C LEU A 331 1.90 -23.09 -13.61
N VAL A 332 1.35 -24.23 -13.18
CA VAL A 332 1.08 -24.53 -11.77
C VAL A 332 2.35 -24.38 -10.93
N HIS A 333 3.48 -24.91 -11.41
CA HIS A 333 4.75 -24.79 -10.71
C HIS A 333 5.23 -23.33 -10.64
N ALA A 334 5.24 -22.63 -11.78
CA ALA A 334 5.74 -21.27 -11.91
C ALA A 334 4.96 -20.26 -11.06
N VAL A 335 3.63 -20.41 -10.99
CA VAL A 335 2.72 -19.47 -10.32
C VAL A 335 2.45 -19.88 -8.87
N ILE A 336 1.94 -21.10 -8.65
CA ILE A 336 1.50 -21.54 -7.33
C ILE A 336 2.64 -22.24 -6.59
N GLY A 337 3.34 -23.15 -7.26
CA GLY A 337 4.42 -23.96 -6.69
C GLY A 337 5.48 -23.11 -5.97
N ARG A 338 5.96 -22.08 -6.66
CA ARG A 338 6.95 -21.12 -6.14
C ARG A 338 6.41 -20.14 -5.09
N ALA A 339 5.09 -19.98 -4.99
CA ALA A 339 4.43 -19.06 -4.06
C ALA A 339 3.87 -19.74 -2.78
N LYS A 340 4.01 -21.07 -2.63
CA LYS A 340 3.39 -21.83 -1.53
C LYS A 340 3.74 -21.29 -0.13
N ARG A 341 5.02 -20.94 0.12
CA ARG A 341 5.47 -20.43 1.43
C ARG A 341 4.86 -19.05 1.71
N GLN A 342 4.78 -18.20 0.70
CA GLN A 342 4.23 -16.86 0.72
C GLN A 342 2.73 -16.90 1.00
N ILE A 343 1.98 -17.73 0.27
CA ILE A 343 0.54 -17.94 0.48
C ILE A 343 0.27 -18.41 1.92
N LYS A 344 1.10 -19.34 2.44
CA LYS A 344 0.97 -19.81 3.83
C LYS A 344 1.21 -18.70 4.85
N GLN A 345 2.22 -17.86 4.65
CA GLN A 345 2.48 -16.70 5.51
C GLN A 345 1.36 -15.66 5.41
N LEU A 346 0.89 -15.34 4.21
CA LEU A 346 -0.23 -14.42 3.95
C LEU A 346 -1.49 -14.86 4.70
N ARG A 347 -1.84 -16.15 4.57
CA ARG A 347 -2.93 -16.77 5.32
C ARG A 347 -2.77 -16.63 6.82
N LYS A 348 -1.57 -16.85 7.34
CA LYS A 348 -1.28 -16.68 8.78
C LYS A 348 -1.52 -15.24 9.22
N GLY A 349 -1.16 -14.26 8.40
CA GLY A 349 -1.43 -12.85 8.69
C GLY A 349 -2.93 -12.52 8.76
N LEU A 350 -3.73 -13.06 7.83
CA LEU A 350 -5.19 -12.93 7.88
C LEU A 350 -5.79 -13.57 9.13
N LYS A 351 -5.26 -14.72 9.55
CA LYS A 351 -5.67 -15.41 10.79
C LYS A 351 -5.34 -14.60 12.04
N ASP A 352 -4.18 -13.95 12.08
CA ASP A 352 -3.76 -13.17 13.24
C ASP A 352 -4.77 -12.04 13.59
N VAL A 353 -5.46 -11.49 12.58
CA VAL A 353 -6.44 -10.39 12.72
C VAL A 353 -7.88 -10.91 12.94
N MET A 354 -8.07 -12.21 13.10
CA MET A 354 -9.38 -12.85 13.37
C MET A 354 -10.43 -12.72 12.24
N VAL A 355 -10.05 -12.27 11.04
CA VAL A 355 -10.97 -12.20 9.89
C VAL A 355 -11.10 -13.54 9.15
N TRP A 356 -10.14 -14.45 9.34
CA TRP A 356 -10.08 -15.71 8.61
C TRP A 356 -11.32 -16.61 8.74
N PRO A 357 -11.89 -16.85 9.94
CA PRO A 357 -13.08 -17.69 10.08
C PRO A 357 -14.27 -17.14 9.30
N PHE A 358 -14.44 -15.82 9.26
CA PHE A 358 -15.49 -15.17 8.49
C PHE A 358 -15.32 -15.39 6.99
N LEU A 359 -14.10 -15.17 6.46
CA LEU A 359 -13.80 -15.35 5.04
C LEU A 359 -13.99 -16.80 4.55
N ILE A 360 -13.72 -17.78 5.41
CA ILE A 360 -13.97 -19.20 5.08
C ILE A 360 -15.46 -19.55 5.15
N SER A 361 -16.18 -18.99 6.12
CA SER A 361 -17.63 -19.21 6.26
C SER A 361 -18.44 -18.50 5.17
N ARG A 362 -17.92 -17.39 4.64
CA ARG A 362 -18.54 -16.55 3.61
C ARG A 362 -17.60 -16.32 2.42
N PRO A 363 -17.45 -17.29 1.50
CA PRO A 363 -16.61 -17.14 0.32
C PRO A 363 -17.05 -16.00 -0.61
N ASP A 364 -18.33 -15.62 -0.59
CA ASP A 364 -18.91 -14.50 -1.32
C ASP A 364 -18.41 -13.12 -0.84
N VAL A 365 -17.77 -13.05 0.33
CA VAL A 365 -17.10 -11.84 0.84
C VAL A 365 -15.68 -11.68 0.32
N VAL A 366 -15.04 -12.77 -0.13
CA VAL A 366 -13.64 -12.74 -0.61
C VAL A 366 -13.41 -11.67 -1.70
N PRO A 367 -14.31 -11.45 -2.68
CA PRO A 367 -14.17 -10.37 -3.67
C PRO A 367 -14.17 -8.96 -3.05
N LEU A 368 -14.76 -8.76 -1.88
CA LEU A 368 -14.74 -7.46 -1.18
C LEU A 368 -13.36 -7.16 -0.57
N LEU A 369 -12.59 -8.20 -0.22
CA LEU A 369 -11.22 -8.07 0.31
C LEU A 369 -10.17 -8.04 -0.80
N PHE A 370 -10.42 -8.76 -1.90
CA PHE A 370 -9.53 -8.89 -3.05
C PHE A 370 -10.25 -8.57 -4.37
N PRO A 371 -10.69 -7.31 -4.56
CA PRO A 371 -11.36 -6.90 -5.78
C PRO A 371 -10.43 -6.92 -7.00
N ARG A 372 -11.02 -7.04 -8.18
CA ARG A 372 -10.30 -6.88 -9.45
C ARG A 372 -9.92 -5.42 -9.65
N THR A 373 -8.83 -5.14 -10.35
CA THR A 373 -8.43 -3.75 -10.66
C THR A 373 -9.51 -3.01 -11.44
N GLY A 374 -10.19 -3.70 -12.38
CA GLY A 374 -11.29 -3.12 -13.15
C GLY A 374 -12.54 -2.78 -12.33
N GLU A 375 -12.76 -3.44 -11.19
CA GLU A 375 -13.92 -3.19 -10.30
C GLU A 375 -13.75 -1.91 -9.47
N MET A 376 -12.53 -1.40 -9.34
CA MET A 376 -12.21 -0.18 -8.59
C MET A 376 -12.16 1.08 -9.47
N LEU A 377 -12.57 0.98 -10.74
CA LEU A 377 -12.65 2.12 -11.64
C LEU A 377 -13.88 2.96 -11.31
N TYR A 378 -13.67 4.18 -10.83
CA TYR A 378 -14.75 5.15 -10.67
C TYR A 378 -15.34 5.52 -12.02
N THR A 379 -16.65 5.38 -12.13
CA THR A 379 -17.42 5.93 -13.23
C THR A 379 -18.02 7.27 -12.83
N PRO A 380 -18.25 8.18 -13.79
CA PRO A 380 -18.95 9.43 -13.52
C PRO A 380 -20.29 9.21 -12.82
N GLN A 381 -21.06 8.21 -13.28
CA GLN A 381 -22.39 7.90 -12.75
C GLN A 381 -22.33 7.53 -11.28
N LEU A 382 -21.38 6.69 -10.90
CA LEU A 382 -21.21 6.23 -9.52
C LEU A 382 -20.94 7.41 -8.56
N LEU A 383 -20.12 8.39 -8.98
CA LEU A 383 -19.86 9.59 -8.17
C LEU A 383 -21.10 10.50 -8.13
N LEU A 384 -21.70 10.79 -9.28
CA LEU A 384 -22.84 11.71 -9.39
C LEU A 384 -24.05 11.25 -8.56
N GLU A 385 -24.29 9.94 -8.47
CA GLU A 385 -25.37 9.35 -7.65
C GLU A 385 -25.18 9.58 -6.14
N LYS A 386 -23.94 9.80 -5.69
CA LYS A 386 -23.61 10.03 -4.28
C LYS A 386 -23.61 11.51 -3.91
N ILE A 387 -23.66 12.41 -4.89
CA ILE A 387 -23.54 13.85 -4.64
C ILE A 387 -24.87 14.41 -4.10
N ILE A 388 -24.80 15.00 -2.92
CA ILE A 388 -25.78 15.93 -2.38
C ILE A 388 -25.45 17.30 -2.94
N TRP A 389 -26.23 17.73 -3.92
CA TRP A 389 -26.11 19.03 -4.54
C TRP A 389 -26.68 20.13 -3.64
N PRO A 390 -26.14 21.36 -3.70
CA PRO A 390 -26.70 22.49 -2.96
C PRO A 390 -28.14 22.74 -3.42
N VAL A 391 -29.06 22.81 -2.46
CA VAL A 391 -30.48 23.15 -2.69
C VAL A 391 -30.61 24.65 -2.54
N GLY A 392 -31.28 25.32 -3.48
CA GLY A 392 -31.47 26.78 -3.48
C GLY A 392 -32.83 27.22 -2.94
N ASP A 393 -33.38 26.46 -2.00
CA ASP A 393 -34.67 26.73 -1.36
C ASP A 393 -34.52 26.51 0.15
N SER A 394 -33.86 27.43 0.84
CA SER A 394 -34.12 27.61 2.27
C SER A 394 -34.86 28.93 2.47
N ASP A 395 -36.14 28.86 2.84
CA ASP A 395 -36.93 29.98 3.38
C ASP A 395 -36.36 30.54 4.71
N ASP A 396 -35.11 30.19 5.05
CA ASP A 396 -34.39 30.69 6.21
C ASP A 396 -33.58 31.92 5.76
N ASP A 397 -33.84 33.05 6.42
CA ASP A 397 -33.27 34.40 6.19
C ASP A 397 -31.73 34.47 6.41
N ASP A 398 -30.95 33.59 5.79
CA ASP A 398 -29.49 33.64 5.80
C ASP A 398 -28.97 34.40 4.56
N ASP A 399 -28.34 35.56 4.79
CA ASP A 399 -27.75 36.51 3.80
C ASP A 399 -26.65 35.90 2.88
N ASP A 400 -26.40 34.59 2.94
CA ASP A 400 -25.37 33.85 2.21
C ASP A 400 -25.92 32.94 1.09
N GLU A 401 -27.20 33.03 0.77
CA GLU A 401 -27.78 32.28 -0.34
C GLU A 401 -27.31 32.84 -1.71
N PHE A 402 -26.67 31.98 -2.51
CA PHE A 402 -26.21 32.35 -3.85
C PHE A 402 -27.35 32.24 -4.86
N ASP A 403 -27.38 33.16 -5.82
CA ASP A 403 -28.40 33.16 -6.87
C ASP A 403 -28.42 31.84 -7.65
N VAL A 404 -29.63 31.43 -8.08
CA VAL A 404 -29.86 30.15 -8.77
C VAL A 404 -29.02 30.02 -10.04
N GLU A 405 -28.79 31.10 -10.79
CA GLU A 405 -27.99 31.06 -12.02
C GLU A 405 -26.53 30.71 -11.72
N THR A 406 -25.95 31.36 -10.71
CA THR A 406 -24.59 31.07 -10.24
C THR A 406 -24.48 29.65 -9.69
N THR A 407 -25.46 29.20 -8.90
CA THR A 407 -25.51 27.83 -8.38
C THR A 407 -25.55 26.80 -9.50
N CYS A 408 -26.45 26.96 -10.47
CA CYS A 408 -26.54 26.07 -11.64
C CYS A 408 -25.28 26.09 -12.49
N ARG A 409 -24.64 27.26 -12.67
CA ARG A 409 -23.39 27.38 -13.45
C ARG A 409 -22.25 26.59 -12.81
N ILE A 410 -22.01 26.80 -11.52
CA ILE A 410 -20.88 26.18 -10.82
C ILE A 410 -21.07 24.67 -10.62
N THR A 411 -22.27 24.26 -10.21
CA THR A 411 -22.60 22.82 -10.11
C THR A 411 -22.59 22.14 -11.47
N GLY A 412 -23.02 22.84 -12.53
CA GLY A 412 -22.91 22.40 -13.91
C GLY A 412 -21.47 22.18 -14.36
N PHE A 413 -20.53 23.07 -13.99
CA PHE A 413 -19.11 22.88 -14.26
C PHE A 413 -18.54 21.65 -13.54
N LEU A 414 -18.89 21.43 -12.26
CA LEU A 414 -18.47 20.23 -11.55
C LEU A 414 -19.03 18.96 -12.20
N ARG A 415 -20.32 18.94 -12.57
CA ARG A 415 -20.93 17.81 -13.26
C ARG A 415 -20.21 17.51 -14.58
N LEU A 416 -19.95 18.55 -15.40
CA LEU A 416 -19.23 18.41 -16.66
C LEU A 416 -17.81 17.86 -16.46
N PHE A 417 -17.10 18.34 -15.43
CA PHE A 417 -15.78 17.82 -15.08
C PHE A 417 -15.84 16.32 -14.74
N ILE A 418 -16.82 15.90 -13.93
CA ILE A 418 -16.99 14.49 -13.55
C ILE A 418 -17.35 13.62 -14.76
N GLU A 419 -18.26 14.09 -15.63
CA GLU A 419 -18.71 13.35 -16.82
C GLU A 419 -17.61 13.14 -17.88
N THR A 420 -16.64 14.06 -17.94
CA THR A 420 -15.56 14.04 -18.94
C THR A 420 -14.23 13.51 -18.40
N ALA A 421 -14.10 13.36 -17.08
CA ALA A 421 -12.90 12.87 -16.43
C ALA A 421 -12.67 11.38 -16.67
N SER A 422 -11.38 11.01 -16.77
CA SER A 422 -10.97 9.60 -16.76
C SER A 422 -11.17 8.98 -15.37
N PRO A 423 -11.31 7.64 -15.25
CA PRO A 423 -11.45 6.98 -13.95
C PRO A 423 -10.34 7.33 -12.96
N ARG A 424 -9.11 7.50 -13.46
CA ARG A 424 -7.96 7.95 -12.66
C ARG A 424 -8.19 9.37 -12.11
N LYS A 425 -8.65 10.29 -12.96
CA LYS A 425 -8.90 11.68 -12.54
C LYS A 425 -10.06 11.76 -11.53
N LEU A 426 -11.06 10.88 -11.65
CA LEU A 426 -12.13 10.73 -10.67
C LEU A 426 -11.61 10.20 -9.32
N ALA A 427 -10.69 9.23 -9.33
CA ALA A 427 -10.04 8.77 -8.10
C ALA A 427 -9.25 9.89 -7.42
N GLU A 428 -8.50 10.69 -8.20
CA GLU A 428 -7.75 11.84 -7.70
C GLU A 428 -8.69 12.94 -7.15
N LEU A 429 -9.84 13.19 -7.81
CA LEU A 429 -10.88 14.09 -7.31
C LEU A 429 -11.46 13.61 -5.98
N LEU A 430 -11.78 12.31 -5.87
CA LEU A 430 -12.33 11.74 -4.65
C LEU A 430 -11.33 11.86 -3.49
N LYS A 431 -10.05 11.55 -3.76
CA LYS A 431 -8.97 11.72 -2.78
C LYS A 431 -8.86 13.16 -2.29
N PHE A 432 -8.96 14.13 -3.19
CA PHE A 432 -9.00 15.54 -2.82
C PHE A 432 -10.24 15.86 -1.96
N TRP A 433 -11.41 15.41 -2.38
CA TRP A 433 -12.69 15.72 -1.73
C TRP A 433 -12.78 15.16 -0.30
N VAL A 434 -12.49 13.87 -0.11
CA VAL A 434 -12.75 13.16 1.15
C VAL A 434 -11.48 12.70 1.88
N GLY A 435 -10.31 13.01 1.34
CA GLY A 435 -9.02 12.58 1.88
C GLY A 435 -8.77 11.08 1.73
N TRP A 436 -9.56 10.41 0.90
CA TRP A 436 -9.54 8.95 0.74
C TRP A 436 -9.90 8.52 -0.68
N GLU A 437 -9.38 7.38 -1.12
CA GLU A 437 -9.69 6.73 -2.40
C GLU A 437 -10.81 5.69 -2.22
N LEU A 438 -11.72 5.90 -1.26
CA LEU A 438 -12.92 5.09 -1.06
C LEU A 438 -14.14 5.98 -1.12
N LEU A 439 -15.16 5.53 -1.85
CA LEU A 439 -16.38 6.32 -2.07
C LEU A 439 -17.27 6.23 -0.82
N PRO A 440 -17.55 7.36 -0.14
CA PRO A 440 -18.46 7.37 1.00
C PRO A 440 -19.91 7.18 0.54
N CYS A 441 -20.80 7.05 1.53
CA CYS A 441 -22.24 6.97 1.28
C CYS A 441 -22.79 8.24 0.62
N GLU A 442 -22.21 9.40 0.93
CA GLU A 442 -22.65 10.72 0.48
C GLU A 442 -21.46 11.63 0.20
N LEU A 443 -21.58 12.49 -0.81
CA LEU A 443 -20.60 13.52 -1.16
C LEU A 443 -21.29 14.87 -1.17
N LYS A 444 -20.88 15.82 -0.31
CA LYS A 444 -21.57 17.11 -0.18
C LYS A 444 -20.90 18.18 -1.02
N VAL A 445 -21.69 18.96 -1.76
CA VAL A 445 -21.21 20.13 -2.49
C VAL A 445 -21.78 21.39 -1.87
N GLU A 446 -20.88 22.33 -1.54
CA GLU A 446 -21.23 23.65 -1.04
C GLU A 446 -20.64 24.72 -1.96
N LEU A 447 -21.30 25.88 -2.03
CA LEU A 447 -20.75 27.05 -2.68
C LEU A 447 -19.96 27.89 -1.69
N SER A 448 -18.96 28.62 -2.19
CA SER A 448 -18.10 29.45 -1.36
C SER A 448 -17.61 30.70 -2.09
N ARG A 449 -17.17 31.69 -1.33
CA ARG A 449 -16.52 32.92 -1.85
C ARG A 449 -15.00 32.79 -1.95
N GLY A 450 -14.45 31.58 -1.84
CA GLY A 450 -13.01 31.32 -1.90
C GLY A 450 -12.39 31.61 -3.27
N SER A 451 -11.07 31.46 -3.37
CA SER A 451 -10.32 31.60 -4.63
C SER A 451 -10.13 30.27 -5.38
N PHE A 452 -10.02 29.16 -4.66
CA PHE A 452 -9.86 27.82 -5.22
C PHE A 452 -10.89 26.84 -4.64
N PRO A 453 -11.24 25.77 -5.37
CA PRO A 453 -11.93 24.64 -4.78
C PRO A 453 -11.19 24.13 -3.56
N THR A 454 -11.91 23.90 -2.47
CA THR A 454 -11.37 23.43 -1.19
C THR A 454 -12.19 22.28 -0.65
N SER A 455 -11.53 21.35 0.04
CA SER A 455 -12.15 20.16 0.61
C SER A 455 -12.18 20.25 2.13
N THR A 456 -13.32 19.94 2.73
CA THR A 456 -13.40 19.65 4.16
C THR A 456 -13.57 18.15 4.32
N THR A 457 -12.45 17.43 4.25
CA THR A 457 -12.41 15.97 4.11
C THR A 457 -13.12 15.23 5.26
N CYS A 458 -13.05 15.77 6.48
CA CYS A 458 -13.76 15.23 7.65
C CYS A 458 -15.29 15.26 7.53
N PHE A 459 -15.83 16.18 6.73
CA PHE A 459 -17.27 16.35 6.49
C PHE A 459 -17.67 15.96 5.07
N GLU A 460 -16.76 15.33 4.32
CA GLU A 460 -17.00 14.84 2.95
C GLU A 460 -17.57 15.95 2.03
N THR A 461 -17.12 17.19 2.26
CA THR A 461 -17.67 18.41 1.65
C THR A 461 -16.67 19.08 0.72
N LEU A 462 -17.06 19.30 -0.53
CA LEU A 462 -16.32 20.06 -1.52
C LEU A 462 -16.93 21.45 -1.67
N LYS A 463 -16.13 22.47 -1.38
CA LYS A 463 -16.51 23.87 -1.47
C LYS A 463 -16.04 24.44 -2.80
N LEU A 464 -16.98 24.91 -3.61
CA LEU A 464 -16.75 25.43 -4.95
C LEU A 464 -16.85 26.96 -4.98
N PRO A 465 -15.82 27.68 -5.45
CA PRO A 465 -15.89 29.12 -5.60
C PRO A 465 -16.91 29.61 -6.63
N VAL A 466 -17.70 30.62 -6.27
CA VAL A 466 -18.76 31.15 -7.15
C VAL A 466 -18.29 32.12 -8.23
N HIS A 467 -17.05 32.59 -8.14
CA HIS A 467 -16.53 33.63 -9.03
C HIS A 467 -16.20 33.13 -10.44
N PHE A 468 -16.13 31.80 -10.67
CA PHE A 468 -15.85 31.24 -11.98
C PHE A 468 -16.98 31.53 -12.98
N LYS A 469 -16.59 32.10 -14.12
CA LYS A 469 -17.52 32.45 -15.23
C LYS A 469 -17.42 31.49 -16.40
N THR A 470 -16.28 30.84 -16.59
CA THR A 470 -16.04 29.86 -17.66
C THR A 470 -15.68 28.50 -17.09
N TYR A 471 -16.00 27.44 -17.83
CA TYR A 471 -15.62 26.08 -17.46
C TYR A 471 -14.09 25.92 -17.44
N THR A 472 -13.37 26.53 -18.37
CA THR A 472 -11.91 26.41 -18.47
C THR A 472 -11.20 26.96 -17.23
N ASP A 473 -11.64 28.08 -16.69
CA ASP A 473 -11.06 28.65 -15.47
C ASP A 473 -11.34 27.75 -14.25
N PHE A 474 -12.57 27.23 -14.17
CA PHE A 474 -12.97 26.28 -13.13
C PHE A 474 -12.16 24.99 -13.20
N GLU A 475 -12.02 24.41 -14.40
CA GLU A 475 -11.27 23.18 -14.66
C GLU A 475 -9.79 23.33 -14.28
N ALA A 476 -9.16 24.44 -14.67
CA ALA A 476 -7.79 24.74 -14.29
C ALA A 476 -7.63 24.81 -12.76
N ALA A 477 -8.57 25.46 -12.07
CA ALA A 477 -8.53 25.59 -10.63
C ALA A 477 -8.77 24.27 -9.90
N ILE A 478 -9.76 23.47 -10.30
CA ILE A 478 -10.04 22.18 -9.64
C ILE A 478 -8.90 21.18 -9.89
N VAL A 479 -8.29 21.17 -11.08
CA VAL A 479 -7.12 20.33 -11.36
C VAL A 479 -5.92 20.76 -10.51
N ALA A 480 -5.72 22.07 -10.32
CA ALA A 480 -4.67 22.58 -9.43
C ALA A 480 -4.89 22.13 -7.98
N SER A 481 -6.12 22.23 -7.46
CA SER A 481 -6.47 21.76 -6.12
C SER A 481 -6.32 20.25 -5.96
N ILE A 482 -6.69 19.45 -6.95
CA ILE A 482 -6.50 17.98 -6.91
C ILE A 482 -5.01 17.64 -6.80
N ASN A 483 -4.15 18.35 -7.54
CA ASN A 483 -2.72 18.11 -7.54
C ASN A 483 -2.01 18.57 -6.24
N SER A 484 -2.66 19.38 -5.39
CA SER A 484 -2.09 19.80 -4.11
C SER A 484 -2.24 18.75 -2.99
N THR A 485 -2.91 17.63 -3.24
CA THR A 485 -3.15 16.57 -2.23
C THR A 485 -1.88 15.88 -1.70
N ASN A 486 -0.73 16.06 -2.35
CA ASN A 486 0.53 15.42 -1.95
C ASN A 486 1.25 16.11 -0.78
N THR A 487 0.81 17.30 -0.34
CA THR A 487 1.51 18.08 0.71
C THR A 487 1.00 17.85 2.14
N GLY A 488 -0.03 17.01 2.35
CA GLY A 488 -0.53 16.65 3.69
C GLY A 488 -1.74 17.45 4.14
N PHE A 489 -2.22 17.20 5.37
CA PHE A 489 -3.44 17.77 5.95
C PHE A 489 -3.24 19.23 6.39
N GLY A 490 -3.01 20.13 5.42
CA GLY A 490 -2.98 21.58 5.66
C GLY A 490 -1.62 22.27 5.52
N LEU A 491 -0.64 21.65 4.85
CA LEU A 491 0.55 22.36 4.39
C LEU A 491 0.29 22.87 2.97
N VAL A 492 -0.16 24.11 2.87
CA VAL A 492 -0.04 24.96 1.66
C VAL A 492 1.01 26.01 1.94
#